data_AF-A0A1D1ZKU7-F1
#
_entry.id   AF-A0A1D1ZKU7-F1
#
_cell.length_a   1.000
_cell.length_b   1.000
_cell.length_c   1.000
_cell.angle_alpha   90.00
_cell.angle_beta   90.00
_cell.angle_gamma   90.00
#
_symmetry.space_group_name_H-M   'P 1'
#
loop_
_entity.id
_entity.type
_entity.pdbx_description
1 polymer ?
#
loop_
_entity_poly.entity_id
_entity_poly.type
_entity_poly.pdbx_seq_one_letter_code
_entity_poly.pdbx_strand_id
1 'polypeptide(L)'
;LLLLLLLVLFSMGLGMVGATGERRMASEGEGEQGRRLLHGWRRIPTTLEGPFKPKTRRFNPSLRRGSDDLPMDHPRLAKRVPSVFPEQIALAISSPTSMWVSWVTGDAQIGSGVTPLDPSSVASEVWYGTESGQYRFCQRGTATVYSQLYPFEGLLNYTSAIIHHVRLQGLEPRKRYYYKCGDSALLALSEEHVFETSPSGVSIHPYRIAVIGDLGLTSNSTATIDHLAENNPSMILMVGDLSYANQYRTTGGKGAPCFSCSFPDAPIRETYQPRWDGWGRFMEPIISTIPMMVIEGNHEIEPQIGGQTFKSYLARFAVPSMECGSNSNLYYSFDTGGIHFIMLGAYVDYNRTGAQYSWLKEDLKQVNRENTPWLVAAWHPPWYNSYSSHYQEFECMRQEMEELLYHHGVDIVFSGHVNTGTGYMRKAYLKSTIF
;
A
#
# COMPACT_ATOMS: atom_id res chain seq x y z
N LEU A 1 -23.40 -17.15 -12.64
CA LEU A 1 -22.19 -17.51 -11.86
C LEU A 1 -20.96 -17.37 -12.75
N LEU A 2 -20.33 -16.19 -12.81
CA LEU A 2 -19.00 -16.06 -13.40
C LEU A 2 -17.97 -16.33 -12.30
N LEU A 3 -17.10 -17.32 -12.49
CA LEU A 3 -15.95 -17.55 -11.62
C LEU A 3 -14.94 -16.41 -11.80
N LEU A 4 -14.64 -15.69 -10.71
CA LEU A 4 -13.38 -14.96 -10.62
C LEU A 4 -12.27 -16.01 -10.41
N LEU A 5 -11.41 -16.22 -11.40
CA LEU A 5 -10.22 -17.04 -11.23
C LEU A 5 -9.17 -16.18 -10.51
N LEU A 6 -9.04 -16.37 -9.20
CA LEU A 6 -7.95 -15.76 -8.45
C LEU A 6 -6.66 -16.55 -8.74
N LEU A 7 -5.88 -16.10 -9.74
CA LEU A 7 -4.53 -16.61 -9.95
C LEU A 7 -3.59 -15.83 -9.02
N VAL A 8 -3.27 -16.42 -7.87
CA VAL A 8 -2.11 -15.98 -7.08
C VAL A 8 -0.86 -16.46 -7.81
N LEU A 9 -0.36 -15.64 -8.74
CA LEU A 9 0.89 -15.89 -9.44
C LEU A 9 2.06 -15.70 -8.47
N PHE A 10 2.63 -16.81 -8.00
CA PHE A 10 3.94 -16.80 -7.37
C PHE A 10 5.02 -16.91 -8.46
N SER A 11 5.64 -15.78 -8.81
CA SER A 11 6.86 -15.81 -9.64
C SER A 11 8.03 -16.34 -8.80
N MET A 12 8.60 -17.48 -9.21
CA MET A 12 9.88 -17.94 -8.70
C MET A 12 10.98 -17.21 -9.48
N GLY A 13 11.59 -16.19 -8.87
CA GLY A 13 12.76 -15.52 -9.40
C GLY A 13 13.94 -16.49 -9.56
N LEU A 14 14.20 -16.92 -10.80
CA LEU A 14 15.50 -17.38 -11.25
C LEU A 14 16.17 -16.17 -11.90
N GLY A 15 17.02 -15.48 -11.14
CA GLY A 15 17.88 -14.44 -11.70
C GLY A 15 19.02 -15.09 -12.48
N MET A 16 19.14 -14.76 -13.77
CA MET A 16 20.42 -14.81 -14.47
C MET A 16 20.77 -13.39 -14.88
N VAL A 17 21.92 -12.92 -14.41
CA VAL A 17 22.54 -11.64 -14.78
C VAL A 17 23.60 -11.91 -15.84
N GLY A 18 23.45 -11.24 -16.99
CA GLY A 18 24.54 -10.63 -17.75
C GLY A 18 25.19 -11.42 -18.89
N ALA A 19 25.01 -10.96 -20.13
CA ALA A 19 26.10 -10.40 -20.95
C ALA A 19 25.56 -9.82 -22.28
N THR A 20 26.06 -8.63 -22.61
CA THR A 20 25.85 -7.86 -23.84
C THR A 20 26.41 -8.56 -25.09
N GLY A 21 25.76 -8.39 -26.25
CA GLY A 21 26.37 -8.63 -27.56
C GLY A 21 25.37 -8.73 -28.71
N GLU A 22 25.33 -7.73 -29.59
CA GLU A 22 24.65 -7.81 -30.89
C GLU A 22 25.25 -8.91 -31.78
N ARG A 23 24.40 -9.73 -32.43
CA ARG A 23 24.47 -10.03 -33.87
C ARG A 23 23.29 -10.89 -34.35
N ARG A 24 22.88 -10.59 -35.58
CA ARG A 24 21.81 -11.20 -36.39
C ARG A 24 22.05 -12.67 -36.75
N MET A 25 20.92 -13.36 -36.96
CA MET A 25 20.67 -14.53 -37.80
C MET A 25 21.42 -15.83 -37.51
N ALA A 26 20.70 -16.80 -36.96
CA ALA A 26 20.58 -18.14 -37.53
C ALA A 26 19.26 -18.77 -37.04
N SER A 27 18.34 -19.01 -37.98
CA SER A 27 17.19 -19.88 -37.82
C SER A 27 17.64 -21.33 -37.81
N GLU A 28 16.80 -22.19 -37.21
CA GLU A 28 16.90 -23.66 -37.14
C GLU A 28 17.73 -24.18 -35.97
N GLY A 29 17.04 -24.80 -34.99
CA GLY A 29 17.71 -25.71 -34.07
C GLY A 29 17.20 -25.86 -32.64
N GLU A 30 16.10 -25.24 -32.18
CA GLU A 30 15.63 -25.47 -30.78
C GLU A 30 14.09 -25.56 -30.65
N GLY A 31 13.44 -26.24 -31.60
CA GLY A 31 11.98 -26.41 -31.64
C GLY A 31 11.39 -27.55 -30.80
N GLU A 32 12.20 -28.40 -30.16
CA GLU A 32 11.72 -29.68 -29.62
C GLU A 32 11.83 -29.89 -28.10
N GLN A 33 12.55 -29.02 -27.36
CA GLN A 33 12.63 -29.11 -25.89
C GLN A 33 11.68 -28.15 -25.14
N GLY A 34 11.19 -27.09 -25.80
CA GLY A 34 10.19 -26.17 -25.23
C GLY A 34 8.73 -26.64 -25.31
N ARG A 35 8.43 -27.69 -26.10
CA ARG A 35 7.06 -28.19 -26.32
C ARG A 35 6.64 -29.40 -25.47
N ARG A 36 7.55 -29.98 -24.67
CA ARG A 36 7.25 -31.16 -23.83
C ARG A 36 6.85 -30.89 -22.37
N LEU A 37 6.75 -29.63 -21.95
CA LEU A 37 6.35 -29.27 -20.56
C LEU A 37 4.89 -28.79 -20.41
N LEU A 38 4.09 -28.79 -21.49
CA LEU A 38 2.69 -28.32 -21.44
C LEU A 38 1.64 -29.45 -21.38
N HIS A 39 2.04 -30.72 -21.48
CA HIS A 39 1.15 -31.85 -21.24
C HIS A 39 1.17 -32.26 -19.76
N GLY A 40 0.41 -31.54 -18.94
CA GLY A 40 0.27 -31.90 -17.52
C GLY A 40 -0.49 -30.92 -16.64
N TRP A 41 -1.22 -29.94 -17.19
CA TRP A 41 -2.11 -29.12 -16.37
C TRP A 41 -3.32 -29.96 -15.94
N ARG A 42 -3.14 -30.69 -14.83
CA ARG A 42 -4.24 -31.10 -13.96
C ARG A 42 -5.05 -29.84 -13.68
N ARG A 43 -6.38 -29.94 -13.78
CA ARG A 43 -7.37 -28.93 -13.40
C ARG A 43 -6.91 -28.12 -12.18
N ILE A 44 -6.96 -26.79 -12.26
CA ILE A 44 -6.68 -25.91 -11.12
C ILE A 44 -7.74 -26.21 -10.05
N PRO A 45 -7.34 -26.61 -8.82
CA PRO A 45 -8.28 -26.95 -7.76
C PRO A 45 -9.09 -25.70 -7.33
N THR A 46 -10.35 -25.90 -6.93
CA THR A 46 -11.27 -24.81 -6.54
C THR A 46 -11.87 -25.06 -5.16
N THR A 47 -12.18 -24.01 -4.39
CA THR A 47 -12.75 -24.17 -3.03
C THR A 47 -14.09 -24.90 -2.99
N LEU A 48 -14.80 -24.99 -4.12
CA LEU A 48 -15.97 -25.86 -4.29
C LEU A 48 -15.67 -27.35 -4.07
N GLU A 49 -14.39 -27.75 -4.15
CA GLU A 49 -13.91 -29.11 -3.91
C GLU A 49 -13.60 -29.37 -2.42
N GLY A 50 -13.80 -28.38 -1.55
CA GLY A 50 -13.48 -28.45 -0.13
C GLY A 50 -12.01 -28.13 0.20
N PRO A 51 -11.58 -28.34 1.45
CA PRO A 51 -10.21 -28.05 1.87
C PRO A 51 -9.20 -29.00 1.22
N PHE A 52 -8.09 -28.44 0.75
CA PHE A 52 -6.99 -29.23 0.18
C PHE A 52 -6.04 -29.74 1.26
N LYS A 53 -5.34 -30.83 0.97
CA LYS A 53 -4.24 -31.32 1.83
C LYS A 53 -3.19 -30.21 2.01
N PRO A 54 -2.81 -29.84 3.25
CA PRO A 54 -1.79 -28.84 3.50
C PRO A 54 -0.49 -29.15 2.74
N LYS A 55 0.11 -28.12 2.14
CA LYS A 55 1.39 -28.22 1.44
C LYS A 55 2.35 -27.17 1.98
N THR A 56 3.55 -27.59 2.36
CA THR A 56 4.66 -26.71 2.72
C THR A 56 5.77 -26.87 1.69
N ARG A 57 6.22 -25.77 1.10
CA ARG A 57 7.41 -25.78 0.25
C ARG A 57 8.63 -25.81 1.16
N ARG A 58 9.56 -26.74 0.90
CA ARG A 58 10.84 -26.77 1.62
C ARG A 58 11.59 -25.47 1.35
N PHE A 59 12.18 -24.92 2.41
CA PHE A 59 13.06 -23.76 2.26
C PHE A 59 14.23 -24.12 1.35
N ASN A 60 14.53 -23.22 0.40
CA ASN A 60 15.71 -23.36 -0.44
C ASN A 60 16.88 -22.61 0.21
N PRO A 61 17.89 -23.31 0.76
CA PRO A 61 19.02 -22.68 1.45
C PRO A 61 19.94 -21.88 0.52
N SER A 62 19.83 -22.04 -0.81
CA SER A 62 20.61 -21.25 -1.76
C SER A 62 20.06 -19.83 -1.97
N LEU A 63 18.85 -19.53 -1.48
CA LEU A 63 18.31 -18.17 -1.56
C LEU A 63 19.10 -17.23 -0.66
N ARG A 64 19.45 -16.06 -1.20
CA ARG A 64 20.11 -14.99 -0.44
C ARG A 64 19.28 -14.68 0.81
N ARG A 65 19.94 -14.73 1.97
CA ARG A 65 19.38 -14.23 3.22
C ARG A 65 19.64 -12.74 3.29
N GLY A 66 18.61 -11.92 3.37
CA GLY A 66 18.84 -10.48 3.30
C GLY A 66 18.11 -9.83 2.15
N SER A 67 17.73 -8.57 2.37
CA SER A 67 17.47 -7.61 1.33
C SER A 67 18.00 -6.31 1.88
N ASP A 68 18.98 -5.76 1.17
CA ASP A 68 19.59 -4.51 1.58
C ASP A 68 18.60 -3.39 1.24
N ASP A 69 18.38 -2.52 2.22
CA ASP A 69 17.65 -1.29 2.02
C ASP A 69 18.34 -0.45 0.93
N LEU A 70 17.54 0.13 0.04
CA LEU A 70 18.04 1.07 -0.96
C LEU A 70 18.65 2.27 -0.23
N PRO A 71 19.88 2.70 -0.57
CA PRO A 71 20.49 3.85 0.07
C PRO A 71 19.74 5.13 -0.33
N MET A 72 19.76 6.16 0.52
CA MET A 72 18.94 7.37 0.32
C MET A 72 19.34 8.18 -0.92
N ASP A 73 20.55 8.02 -1.42
CA ASP A 73 21.05 8.59 -2.67
C ASP A 73 20.70 7.75 -3.92
N HIS A 74 19.99 6.63 -3.74
CA HIS A 74 19.59 5.78 -4.86
C HIS A 74 18.66 6.55 -5.83
N PRO A 75 18.86 6.45 -7.16
CA PRO A 75 18.12 7.24 -8.15
C PRO A 75 16.59 7.09 -8.13
N ARG A 76 16.07 5.98 -7.60
CA ARG A 76 14.62 5.76 -7.40
C ARG A 76 14.03 6.52 -6.21
N LEU A 77 14.87 7.00 -5.29
CA LEU A 77 14.45 7.74 -4.08
C LEU A 77 14.77 9.23 -4.18
N ALA A 78 15.52 9.62 -5.21
CA ALA A 78 15.96 10.99 -5.43
C ALA A 78 14.76 11.88 -5.75
N LYS A 79 14.76 13.08 -5.15
CA LYS A 79 13.88 14.17 -5.56
C LYS A 79 14.26 14.61 -6.97
N ARG A 80 13.28 14.67 -7.88
CA ARG A 80 13.50 15.00 -9.31
C ARG A 80 12.90 16.33 -9.72
N VAL A 81 12.25 17.01 -8.80
CA VAL A 81 11.56 18.27 -9.04
C VAL A 81 12.06 19.35 -8.09
N PRO A 82 12.05 20.64 -8.49
CA PRO A 82 12.30 21.74 -7.58
C PRO A 82 11.28 21.76 -6.43
N SER A 83 11.63 22.36 -5.29
CA SER A 83 10.83 22.27 -4.07
C SER A 83 9.38 22.74 -4.23
N VAL A 84 9.09 23.71 -5.08
CA VAL A 84 7.71 24.19 -5.28
C VAL A 84 6.82 23.22 -6.06
N PHE A 85 7.40 22.25 -6.78
CA PHE A 85 6.64 21.32 -7.62
C PHE A 85 6.20 20.07 -6.85
N PRO A 86 5.06 19.46 -7.25
CA PRO A 86 4.58 18.21 -6.67
C PRO A 86 5.57 17.05 -6.82
N GLU A 87 5.70 16.26 -5.76
CA GLU A 87 6.29 14.93 -5.75
C GLU A 87 5.49 13.99 -4.84
N GLN A 88 5.84 12.70 -4.84
CA GLN A 88 5.13 11.63 -4.11
C GLN A 88 3.63 11.56 -4.48
N ILE A 89 3.30 11.76 -5.75
CA ILE A 89 1.92 11.81 -6.23
C ILE A 89 1.27 10.43 -6.10
N ALA A 90 0.10 10.38 -5.46
CA ALA A 90 -0.62 9.16 -5.12
C ALA A 90 -2.13 9.30 -5.31
N LEU A 91 -2.76 8.22 -5.79
CA LEU A 91 -4.20 8.10 -5.97
C LEU A 91 -4.81 7.15 -4.93
N ALA A 92 -6.01 7.45 -4.46
CA ALA A 92 -6.81 6.54 -3.63
C ALA A 92 -8.30 6.60 -3.99
N ILE A 93 -8.96 5.44 -4.00
CA ILE A 93 -10.38 5.32 -4.34
C ILE A 93 -11.21 5.98 -3.23
N SER A 94 -12.16 6.83 -3.62
CA SER A 94 -13.23 7.30 -2.73
C SER A 94 -14.52 6.54 -2.99
N SER A 95 -14.95 6.53 -4.25
CA SER A 95 -16.09 5.76 -4.77
C SER A 95 -15.90 5.53 -6.28
N PRO A 96 -16.77 4.78 -6.97
CA PRO A 96 -16.71 4.68 -8.44
C PRO A 96 -16.81 6.03 -9.18
N THR A 97 -17.27 7.09 -8.51
CA THR A 97 -17.46 8.44 -9.06
C THR A 97 -16.56 9.49 -8.39
N SER A 98 -15.59 9.06 -7.57
CA SER A 98 -14.73 9.96 -6.81
C SER A 98 -13.34 9.38 -6.57
N MET A 99 -12.31 10.21 -6.69
CA MET A 99 -10.90 9.82 -6.53
C MET A 99 -10.18 10.85 -5.66
N TRP A 100 -9.35 10.39 -4.74
CA TRP A 100 -8.39 11.23 -4.04
C TRP A 100 -7.10 11.32 -4.83
N VAL A 101 -6.56 12.53 -4.93
CA VAL A 101 -5.22 12.82 -5.44
C VAL A 101 -4.45 13.47 -4.30
N SER A 102 -3.29 12.90 -3.97
CA SER A 102 -2.41 13.37 -2.91
C SER A 102 -1.01 13.60 -3.45
N TRP A 103 -0.29 14.57 -2.91
CA TRP A 103 1.11 14.84 -3.26
C TRP A 103 1.78 15.65 -2.15
N VAL A 104 3.08 15.90 -2.27
CA VAL A 104 3.80 16.83 -1.40
C VAL A 104 4.48 17.94 -2.18
N THR A 105 4.61 19.12 -1.57
CA THR A 105 5.42 20.25 -2.05
C THR A 105 6.30 20.79 -0.93
N GLY A 106 7.46 21.33 -1.29
CA GLY A 106 8.49 21.79 -0.37
C GLY A 106 9.51 20.70 -0.03
N ASP A 107 10.43 21.04 0.87
CA ASP A 107 11.43 20.12 1.39
C ASP A 107 11.16 19.80 2.85
N ALA A 108 11.18 18.51 3.17
CA ALA A 108 11.17 18.06 4.54
C ALA A 108 12.48 18.46 5.23
N GLN A 109 12.42 18.71 6.54
CA GLN A 109 13.59 19.06 7.34
C GLN A 109 13.85 17.96 8.35
N ILE A 110 15.13 17.66 8.58
CA ILE A 110 15.57 16.80 9.67
C ILE A 110 16.75 17.46 10.39
N GLY A 111 16.72 17.46 11.72
CA GLY A 111 17.75 18.10 12.53
C GLY A 111 17.33 18.29 13.98
N SER A 112 18.21 18.87 14.79
CA SER A 112 17.92 19.19 16.19
C SER A 112 16.81 20.24 16.33
N GLY A 113 16.78 21.22 15.42
CA GLY A 113 15.68 22.17 15.25
C GLY A 113 15.04 22.03 13.87
N VAL A 114 13.72 21.89 13.83
CA VAL A 114 12.93 21.88 12.60
C VAL A 114 11.82 22.91 12.72
N THR A 115 11.50 23.59 11.63
CA THR A 115 10.39 24.57 11.58
C THR A 115 9.35 24.07 10.59
N PRO A 116 8.15 23.65 11.05
CA PRO A 116 7.09 23.23 10.15
C PRO A 116 6.79 24.29 9.10
N LEU A 117 6.62 23.87 7.84
CA LEU A 117 6.21 24.75 6.76
C LEU A 117 4.77 25.22 7.00
N ASP A 118 4.42 26.41 6.50
CA ASP A 118 3.04 26.89 6.51
C ASP A 118 2.25 26.21 5.38
N PRO A 119 1.29 25.32 5.67
CA PRO A 119 0.53 24.63 4.63
C PRO A 119 -0.37 25.56 3.80
N SER A 120 -0.64 26.78 4.28
CA SER A 120 -1.41 27.78 3.53
C SER A 120 -0.60 28.51 2.45
N SER A 121 0.73 28.33 2.45
CA SER A 121 1.63 28.98 1.49
C SER A 121 1.58 28.42 0.07
N VAL A 122 0.98 27.24 -0.12
CA VAL A 122 0.85 26.56 -1.42
C VAL A 122 -0.59 26.05 -1.57
N ALA A 123 -1.24 26.39 -2.68
CA ALA A 123 -2.59 25.93 -2.99
C ALA A 123 -2.63 24.42 -3.29
N SER A 124 -3.77 23.81 -3.01
CA SER A 124 -4.02 22.38 -3.29
C SER A 124 -5.03 22.27 -4.42
N GLU A 125 -4.56 22.28 -5.68
CA GLU A 125 -5.40 22.25 -6.86
C GLU A 125 -5.16 20.99 -7.69
N VAL A 126 -6.24 20.41 -8.22
CA VAL A 126 -6.16 19.39 -9.26
C VAL A 126 -6.98 19.82 -10.45
N TRP A 127 -6.29 20.00 -11.57
CA TRP A 127 -6.86 20.32 -12.87
C TRP A 127 -7.02 19.03 -13.65
N TYR A 128 -8.22 18.72 -14.13
CA TYR A 128 -8.52 17.43 -14.78
C TYR A 128 -9.52 17.51 -15.92
N GLY A 129 -9.51 16.49 -16.77
CA GLY A 129 -10.39 16.36 -17.93
C GLY A 129 -10.32 14.97 -18.58
N THR A 130 -11.13 14.74 -19.61
CA THR A 130 -11.20 13.46 -20.32
C THR A 130 -10.31 13.39 -21.57
N GLU A 131 -9.62 14.47 -21.90
CA GLU A 131 -8.73 14.59 -23.06
C GLU A 131 -7.37 15.12 -22.60
N SER A 132 -6.30 14.51 -23.10
CA SER A 132 -4.92 14.93 -22.80
C SER A 132 -4.70 16.38 -23.22
N GLY A 133 -4.05 17.16 -22.35
CA GLY A 133 -3.79 18.58 -22.52
C GLY A 133 -5.00 19.50 -22.31
N GLN A 134 -6.20 18.96 -21.99
CA GLN A 134 -7.42 19.74 -21.79
C GLN A 134 -8.01 19.54 -20.39
N TYR A 135 -7.67 20.43 -19.45
CA TYR A 135 -8.10 20.36 -18.06
C TYR A 135 -9.24 21.34 -17.79
N ARG A 136 -10.47 20.92 -18.13
CA ARG A 136 -11.67 21.79 -18.05
C ARG A 136 -12.22 21.97 -16.63
N PHE A 137 -11.84 21.09 -15.72
CA PHE A 137 -12.30 21.10 -14.34
C PHE A 137 -11.13 21.36 -13.39
N CYS A 138 -11.41 22.07 -12.29
CA CYS A 138 -10.47 22.29 -11.21
C CYS A 138 -11.15 22.00 -9.89
N GLN A 139 -10.54 21.15 -9.08
CA GLN A 139 -10.98 20.86 -7.72
C GLN A 139 -9.91 21.35 -6.74
N ARG A 140 -10.36 21.96 -5.64
CA ARG A 140 -9.50 22.39 -4.54
C ARG A 140 -9.62 21.43 -3.36
N GLY A 141 -8.56 21.30 -2.58
CA GLY A 141 -8.54 20.49 -1.36
C GLY A 141 -7.78 21.15 -0.23
N THR A 142 -7.21 20.31 0.64
CA THR A 142 -6.54 20.75 1.88
C THR A 142 -5.06 20.43 1.85
N ALA A 143 -4.30 21.17 2.66
CA ALA A 143 -2.88 20.98 2.88
C ALA A 143 -2.60 20.83 4.38
N THR A 144 -1.58 20.06 4.73
CA THR A 144 -1.15 19.83 6.10
C THR A 144 0.36 19.59 6.17
N VAL A 145 0.90 19.60 7.38
CA VAL A 145 2.27 19.18 7.70
C VAL A 145 2.21 18.29 8.94
N TYR A 146 3.15 17.36 9.06
CA TYR A 146 3.36 16.64 10.33
C TYR A 146 4.82 16.75 10.75
N SER A 147 5.04 16.57 12.04
CA SER A 147 6.37 16.46 12.62
C SER A 147 6.51 15.14 13.36
N GLN A 148 7.75 14.64 13.40
CA GLN A 148 8.17 13.54 14.26
C GLN A 148 9.18 14.12 15.25
N LEU A 149 8.76 14.26 16.51
CA LEU A 149 9.51 14.99 17.52
C LEU A 149 9.92 14.09 18.69
N TYR A 150 11.17 14.17 19.10
CA TYR A 150 11.75 13.36 20.17
C TYR A 150 12.31 14.24 21.29
N PRO A 151 11.81 14.14 22.53
CA PRO A 151 12.25 14.96 23.66
C PRO A 151 13.51 14.37 24.34
N PHE A 152 14.44 13.82 23.56
CA PHE A 152 15.63 13.13 24.08
C PHE A 152 16.89 13.74 23.46
N GLU A 153 17.91 13.97 24.29
CA GLU A 153 19.18 14.50 23.83
C GLU A 153 19.83 13.55 22.80
N GLY A 154 20.37 14.14 21.73
CA GLY A 154 21.02 13.39 20.64
C GLY A 154 20.09 12.83 19.55
N LEU A 155 18.76 12.83 19.77
CA LEU A 155 17.81 12.46 18.74
C LEU A 155 17.50 13.66 17.83
N LEU A 156 17.26 13.39 16.55
CA LEU A 156 16.90 14.39 15.54
C LEU A 156 15.39 14.42 15.34
N ASN A 157 14.86 15.62 15.21
CA ASN A 157 13.47 15.88 14.86
C ASN A 157 13.29 15.92 13.35
N TYR A 158 12.08 15.69 12.89
CA TYR A 158 11.68 15.80 11.49
C TYR A 158 10.40 16.63 11.36
N THR A 159 10.30 17.43 10.29
CA THR A 159 9.02 17.97 9.83
C THR A 159 8.87 17.76 8.34
N SER A 160 7.68 17.38 7.90
CA SER A 160 7.42 17.05 6.50
C SER A 160 7.46 18.26 5.59
N ALA A 161 7.57 17.98 4.29
CA ALA A 161 7.04 18.84 3.24
C ALA A 161 5.53 19.09 3.46
N ILE A 162 4.95 20.06 2.76
CA ILE A 162 3.51 20.30 2.76
C ILE A 162 2.84 19.14 2.03
N ILE A 163 1.89 18.46 2.66
CA ILE A 163 1.15 17.34 2.12
C ILE A 163 -0.24 17.82 1.71
N HIS A 164 -0.67 17.48 0.50
CA HIS A 164 -1.91 17.94 -0.11
C HIS A 164 -2.85 16.76 -0.35
N HIS A 165 -4.15 16.98 -0.14
CA HIS A 165 -5.21 16.02 -0.46
C HIS A 165 -6.36 16.73 -1.16
N VAL A 166 -6.68 16.28 -2.37
CA VAL A 166 -7.79 16.80 -3.18
C VAL A 166 -8.71 15.65 -3.57
N ARG A 167 -10.00 15.78 -3.25
CA ARG A 167 -11.03 14.81 -3.63
C ARG A 167 -11.75 15.25 -4.88
N LEU A 168 -11.49 14.58 -5.99
CA LEU A 168 -12.23 14.72 -7.23
C LEU A 168 -13.62 14.09 -7.08
N GLN A 169 -14.66 14.79 -7.51
CA GLN A 169 -16.05 14.36 -7.41
C GLN A 169 -16.76 14.47 -8.75
N GLY A 170 -17.88 13.75 -8.89
CA GLY A 170 -18.68 13.78 -10.12
C GLY A 170 -17.98 13.14 -11.32
N LEU A 171 -17.07 12.19 -11.07
CA LEU A 171 -16.40 11.44 -12.13
C LEU A 171 -17.33 10.38 -12.70
N GLU A 172 -17.21 10.11 -14.00
CA GLU A 172 -17.86 8.96 -14.63
C GLU A 172 -17.11 7.67 -14.21
N PRO A 173 -17.80 6.58 -13.84
CA PRO A 173 -17.17 5.29 -13.59
C PRO A 173 -16.54 4.69 -14.84
N ARG A 174 -15.46 3.92 -14.69
CA ARG A 174 -14.71 3.28 -15.80
C ARG A 174 -14.35 4.26 -16.92
N LYS A 175 -13.92 5.46 -16.52
CA LYS A 175 -13.56 6.54 -17.42
C LYS A 175 -12.13 6.95 -17.16
N ARG A 176 -11.41 7.19 -18.25
CA ARG A 176 -10.06 7.74 -18.22
C ARG A 176 -10.11 9.24 -17.99
N TYR A 177 -9.33 9.70 -17.02
CA TYR A 177 -9.12 11.12 -16.73
C TYR A 177 -7.62 11.44 -16.78
N TYR A 178 -7.31 12.59 -17.35
CA TYR A 178 -6.00 13.21 -17.36
C TYR A 178 -6.00 14.32 -16.31
N TYR A 179 -4.91 14.44 -15.54
CA TYR A 179 -4.83 15.44 -14.48
C TYR A 179 -3.43 16.01 -14.28
N LYS A 180 -3.40 17.23 -13.73
CA LYS A 180 -2.22 17.88 -13.16
C LYS A 180 -2.57 18.36 -11.75
N CYS A 181 -1.66 18.20 -10.81
CA CYS A 181 -1.83 18.67 -9.43
C CYS A 181 -0.81 19.76 -9.09
N GLY A 182 -1.04 20.53 -8.03
CA GLY A 182 -0.10 21.54 -7.54
C GLY A 182 -0.75 22.90 -7.30
N ASP A 183 -0.01 23.97 -7.60
CA ASP A 183 -0.46 25.35 -7.43
C ASP A 183 -0.31 26.12 -8.75
N SER A 184 -1.45 26.47 -9.38
CA SER A 184 -1.46 27.20 -10.65
C SER A 184 -0.98 28.65 -10.52
N ALA A 185 -1.15 29.29 -9.37
CA ALA A 185 -0.72 30.67 -9.12
C ALA A 185 0.81 30.76 -9.02
N LEU A 186 1.46 29.70 -8.54
CA LEU A 186 2.93 29.58 -8.48
C LEU A 186 3.54 29.00 -9.76
N LEU A 187 2.74 28.71 -10.79
CA LEU A 187 3.16 27.99 -12.00
C LEU A 187 3.83 26.65 -11.68
N ALA A 188 3.42 26.03 -10.58
CA ALA A 188 4.03 24.82 -10.02
C ALA A 188 3.04 23.65 -10.08
N LEU A 189 2.64 23.31 -11.32
CA LEU A 189 1.82 22.13 -11.59
C LEU A 189 2.72 20.95 -11.98
N SER A 190 2.32 19.73 -11.61
CA SER A 190 2.98 18.47 -12.00
C SER A 190 3.05 18.31 -13.52
N GLU A 191 3.69 17.25 -14.01
CA GLU A 191 3.44 16.77 -15.37
C GLU A 191 2.01 16.22 -15.50
N GLU A 192 1.57 15.92 -16.72
CA GLU A 192 0.29 15.24 -16.93
C GLU A 192 0.37 13.79 -16.47
N HIS A 193 -0.59 13.39 -15.63
CA HIS A 193 -0.82 12.02 -15.23
C HIS A 193 -2.19 11.54 -15.73
N VAL A 194 -2.39 10.22 -15.73
CA VAL A 194 -3.62 9.60 -16.19
C VAL A 194 -4.06 8.50 -15.24
N PHE A 195 -5.36 8.42 -14.98
CA PHE A 195 -5.95 7.32 -14.24
C PHE A 195 -7.28 6.89 -14.87
N GLU A 196 -7.76 5.71 -14.48
CA GLU A 196 -9.09 5.22 -14.81
C GLU A 196 -9.89 5.04 -13.52
N THR A 197 -11.11 5.58 -13.46
CA THR A 197 -12.01 5.41 -12.31
C THR A 197 -12.48 3.97 -12.19
N SER A 198 -12.75 3.54 -10.96
CA SER A 198 -13.32 2.23 -10.68
C SER A 198 -14.62 2.00 -11.46
N PRO A 199 -14.90 0.75 -11.85
CA PRO A 199 -16.19 0.41 -12.43
C PRO A 199 -17.30 0.58 -11.40
N SER A 200 -18.52 0.83 -11.90
CA SER A 200 -19.75 0.76 -11.12
C SER A 200 -20.63 -0.36 -11.67
N GLY A 201 -21.29 -1.10 -10.77
CA GLY A 201 -22.26 -2.15 -11.12
C GLY A 201 -21.84 -3.57 -10.76
N VAL A 202 -22.86 -4.39 -10.49
CA VAL A 202 -22.79 -5.72 -9.86
C VAL A 202 -21.89 -6.73 -10.59
N SER A 203 -21.97 -6.74 -11.92
CA SER A 203 -21.27 -7.72 -12.76
C SER A 203 -19.94 -7.23 -13.28
N ILE A 204 -19.53 -6.00 -12.93
CA ILE A 204 -18.31 -5.37 -13.44
C ILE A 204 -17.31 -5.31 -12.29
N HIS A 205 -16.14 -5.92 -12.48
CA HIS A 205 -15.10 -6.00 -11.47
C HIS A 205 -13.83 -5.34 -12.00
N PRO A 206 -12.95 -4.81 -11.12
CA PRO A 206 -11.59 -4.46 -11.51
C PRO A 206 -10.92 -5.65 -12.19
N TYR A 207 -10.15 -5.40 -13.26
CA TYR A 207 -9.57 -6.48 -14.04
C TYR A 207 -8.57 -7.31 -13.22
N ARG A 208 -7.73 -6.62 -12.44
CA ARG A 208 -6.74 -7.20 -11.53
C ARG A 208 -6.60 -6.32 -10.30
N ILE A 209 -6.59 -6.94 -9.13
CA ILE A 209 -6.33 -6.30 -7.84
C ILE A 209 -4.99 -6.83 -7.36
N ALA A 210 -3.99 -5.96 -7.28
CA ALA A 210 -2.72 -6.32 -6.66
C ALA A 210 -2.88 -6.19 -5.15
N VAL A 211 -2.38 -7.16 -4.39
CA VAL A 211 -2.31 -7.06 -2.93
C VAL A 211 -0.88 -7.27 -2.51
N ILE A 212 -0.36 -6.37 -1.69
CA ILE A 212 1.02 -6.36 -1.19
C ILE A 212 1.00 -5.89 0.28
N GLY A 213 2.02 -6.24 1.05
CA GLY A 213 2.22 -5.77 2.42
C GLY A 213 3.72 -5.79 2.73
N ASP A 214 4.14 -5.24 3.86
CA ASP A 214 5.50 -5.39 4.35
C ASP A 214 6.58 -4.92 3.35
N LEU A 215 6.22 -3.93 2.53
CA LEU A 215 6.97 -3.61 1.31
C LEU A 215 8.38 -3.15 1.64
N GLY A 216 8.52 -2.21 2.59
CA GLY A 216 9.77 -1.55 2.88
C GLY A 216 10.37 -0.88 1.66
N LEU A 217 11.69 -0.70 1.68
CA LEU A 217 12.39 0.00 0.61
C LEU A 217 13.77 -0.62 0.37
N THR A 218 13.75 -1.81 -0.23
CA THR A 218 14.91 -2.67 -0.46
C THR A 218 15.05 -3.07 -1.93
N SER A 219 16.16 -3.74 -2.28
CA SER A 219 16.32 -4.33 -3.62
C SER A 219 15.21 -5.32 -3.98
N ASN A 220 14.63 -5.99 -2.99
CA ASN A 220 13.53 -6.92 -3.21
C ASN A 220 12.20 -6.19 -3.36
N SER A 221 12.00 -5.08 -2.63
CA SER A 221 10.86 -4.18 -2.85
C SER A 221 10.81 -3.71 -4.30
N THR A 222 11.97 -3.37 -4.88
CA THR A 222 12.11 -3.09 -6.33
C THR A 222 11.56 -4.23 -7.17
N ALA A 223 12.02 -5.47 -6.99
CA ALA A 223 11.53 -6.60 -7.78
C ALA A 223 10.03 -6.88 -7.59
N THR A 224 9.50 -6.73 -6.37
CA THR A 224 8.07 -6.86 -6.08
C THR A 224 7.26 -5.83 -6.87
N ILE A 225 7.71 -4.58 -6.89
CA ILE A 225 7.04 -3.49 -7.58
C ILE A 225 7.17 -3.60 -9.10
N ASP A 226 8.31 -4.04 -9.60
CA ASP A 226 8.51 -4.29 -11.03
C ASP A 226 7.56 -5.42 -11.51
N HIS A 227 7.43 -6.51 -10.76
CA HIS A 227 6.44 -7.56 -11.05
C HIS A 227 4.99 -7.09 -10.92
N LEU A 228 4.70 -6.23 -9.94
CA LEU A 228 3.37 -5.64 -9.80
C LEU A 228 3.02 -4.82 -11.05
N ALA A 229 3.94 -3.98 -11.53
CA ALA A 229 3.77 -3.17 -12.73
C ALA A 229 3.56 -4.03 -13.99
N GLU A 230 4.35 -5.10 -14.17
CA GLU A 230 4.20 -6.06 -15.28
C GLU A 230 2.80 -6.70 -15.34
N ASN A 231 2.16 -6.88 -14.17
CA ASN A 231 0.81 -7.44 -14.09
C ASN A 231 -0.31 -6.42 -14.33
N ASN A 232 0.01 -5.14 -14.49
CA ASN A 232 -0.94 -4.06 -14.84
C ASN A 232 -2.26 -4.10 -14.03
N PRO A 233 -2.20 -3.92 -12.69
CA PRO A 233 -3.38 -3.94 -11.84
C PRO A 233 -4.24 -2.70 -12.02
N SER A 234 -5.54 -2.83 -11.78
CA SER A 234 -6.49 -1.71 -11.74
C SER A 234 -6.47 -0.98 -10.39
N MET A 235 -5.99 -1.64 -9.34
CA MET A 235 -5.80 -1.06 -8.01
C MET A 235 -4.81 -1.87 -7.19
N ILE A 236 -4.26 -1.25 -6.15
CA ILE A 236 -3.33 -1.86 -5.20
C ILE A 236 -3.97 -1.84 -3.80
N LEU A 237 -3.92 -2.95 -3.10
CA LEU A 237 -4.28 -3.08 -1.69
C LEU A 237 -3.00 -3.31 -0.89
N MET A 238 -2.59 -2.31 -0.11
CA MET A 238 -1.38 -2.31 0.71
C MET A 238 -1.74 -2.63 2.16
N VAL A 239 -1.45 -3.85 2.60
CA VAL A 239 -1.86 -4.40 3.90
C VAL A 239 -0.84 -4.13 5.02
N GLY A 240 -0.50 -2.86 5.24
CA GLY A 240 0.37 -2.40 6.34
C GLY A 240 1.86 -2.59 6.10
N ASP A 241 2.66 -1.98 6.99
CA ASP A 241 4.11 -1.98 6.99
C ASP A 241 4.72 -1.43 5.70
N LEU A 242 4.66 -0.11 5.55
CA LEU A 242 4.96 0.55 4.28
C LEU A 242 6.45 0.85 4.12
N SER A 243 6.98 1.79 4.91
CA SER A 243 8.33 2.34 4.69
C SER A 243 9.41 1.70 5.55
N TYR A 244 9.02 1.15 6.71
CA TYR A 244 9.94 0.71 7.76
C TYR A 244 10.90 1.81 8.26
N ALA A 245 10.47 3.07 8.27
CA ALA A 245 11.25 4.18 8.82
C ALA A 245 11.66 3.95 10.29
N ASN A 246 10.86 3.20 11.07
CA ASN A 246 11.14 2.82 12.46
C ASN A 246 12.20 1.71 12.63
N GLN A 247 12.87 1.28 11.57
CA GLN A 247 14.02 0.38 11.62
C GLN A 247 15.35 1.15 11.61
N TYR A 248 15.30 2.46 11.76
CA TYR A 248 16.45 3.36 11.73
C TYR A 248 16.47 4.24 12.96
N ARG A 249 17.67 4.62 13.40
CA ARG A 249 17.84 5.76 14.31
C ARG A 249 17.47 7.07 13.63
N THR A 250 17.18 8.11 14.38
CA THR A 250 16.83 9.43 13.83
C THR A 250 17.94 10.04 12.96
N THR A 251 19.19 9.61 13.14
CA THR A 251 20.34 10.04 12.34
C THR A 251 20.44 9.34 10.98
N GLY A 252 19.57 8.35 10.71
CA GLY A 252 19.62 7.54 9.51
C GLY A 252 20.77 6.53 9.54
N GLY A 253 21.47 6.37 8.42
CA GLY A 253 22.55 5.39 8.26
C GLY A 253 22.03 4.02 7.81
N LYS A 254 22.54 2.94 8.42
CA LYS A 254 22.12 1.57 8.09
C LYS A 254 20.95 1.16 8.99
N GLY A 255 19.84 0.75 8.37
CA GLY A 255 18.70 0.19 9.08
C GLY A 255 19.05 -1.12 9.81
N ALA A 256 18.33 -1.39 10.89
CA ALA A 256 18.42 -2.62 11.65
C ALA A 256 17.24 -3.54 11.29
N PRO A 257 17.45 -4.87 11.14
CA PRO A 257 16.33 -5.80 10.94
C PRO A 257 15.47 -5.96 12.20
N CYS A 258 16.08 -5.81 13.37
CA CYS A 258 15.42 -5.79 14.66
C CYS A 258 15.94 -4.57 15.43
N PHE A 259 15.19 -3.46 15.38
CA PHE A 259 15.55 -2.24 16.08
C PHE A 259 15.86 -2.48 17.57
N SER A 260 14.99 -3.18 18.29
CA SER A 260 15.18 -3.45 19.73
C SER A 260 16.39 -4.35 20.02
N CYS A 261 16.75 -5.25 19.11
CA CYS A 261 17.94 -6.08 19.23
C CYS A 261 19.23 -5.29 18.98
N SER A 262 19.18 -4.35 18.01
CA SER A 262 20.35 -3.54 17.62
C SER A 262 20.55 -2.31 18.48
N PHE A 263 19.47 -1.77 19.06
CA PHE A 263 19.45 -0.54 19.83
C PHE A 263 18.65 -0.74 21.14
N PRO A 264 19.11 -1.63 22.04
CA PRO A 264 18.39 -1.95 23.27
C PRO A 264 18.29 -0.75 24.23
N ASP A 265 19.25 0.17 24.15
CA ASP A 265 19.34 1.35 25.02
C ASP A 265 18.65 2.60 24.41
N ALA A 266 17.98 2.46 23.26
CA ALA A 266 17.26 3.58 22.66
C ALA A 266 16.11 4.02 23.59
N PRO A 267 15.97 5.33 23.89
CA PRO A 267 14.98 5.82 24.86
C PRO A 267 13.54 5.68 24.35
N ILE A 268 13.36 5.48 23.05
CA ILE A 268 12.09 5.26 22.36
C ILE A 268 12.35 4.48 21.07
N ARG A 269 11.29 3.94 20.46
CA ARG A 269 11.34 3.41 19.10
C ARG A 269 11.54 4.57 18.10
N GLU A 270 12.79 4.90 17.82
CA GLU A 270 13.17 5.95 16.85
C GLU A 270 12.71 5.64 15.44
N THR A 271 12.63 6.67 14.61
CA THR A 271 12.39 6.57 13.17
C THR A 271 13.27 7.53 12.38
N TYR A 272 13.65 7.12 11.16
CA TYR A 272 14.24 8.00 10.15
C TYR A 272 13.19 8.35 9.09
N GLN A 273 12.40 9.40 9.37
CA GLN A 273 11.28 9.84 8.53
C GLN A 273 11.61 10.09 7.05
N PRO A 274 12.82 10.50 6.62
CA PRO A 274 13.15 10.57 5.20
C PRO A 274 12.98 9.26 4.42
N ARG A 275 12.90 8.09 5.09
CA ARG A 275 12.51 6.83 4.42
C ARG A 275 11.09 6.88 3.86
N TRP A 276 10.17 7.57 4.51
CA TRP A 276 8.83 7.79 3.96
C TRP A 276 8.85 8.64 2.69
N ASP A 277 9.67 9.70 2.66
CA ASP A 277 9.81 10.54 1.47
C ASP A 277 10.42 9.76 0.30
N GLY A 278 11.47 8.97 0.58
CA GLY A 278 12.06 8.06 -0.39
C GLY A 278 11.05 7.00 -0.88
N TRP A 279 10.24 6.44 0.01
CA TRP A 279 9.21 5.45 -0.32
C TRP A 279 8.11 6.05 -1.22
N GLY A 280 7.66 7.28 -0.92
CA GLY A 280 6.69 8.00 -1.76
C GLY A 280 7.22 8.21 -3.18
N ARG A 281 8.47 8.66 -3.32
CA ARG A 281 9.12 8.84 -4.64
C ARG A 281 9.33 7.51 -5.38
N PHE A 282 9.65 6.46 -4.63
CA PHE A 282 9.82 5.12 -5.17
C PHE A 282 8.52 4.54 -5.75
N MET A 283 7.38 4.82 -5.10
CA MET A 283 6.07 4.33 -5.50
C MET A 283 5.36 5.21 -6.53
N GLU A 284 5.63 6.52 -6.55
CA GLU A 284 4.98 7.52 -7.43
C GLU A 284 4.80 7.07 -8.89
N PRO A 285 5.79 6.44 -9.56
CA PRO A 285 5.62 6.01 -10.95
C PRO A 285 4.43 5.07 -11.18
N ILE A 286 3.99 4.35 -10.15
CA ILE A 286 2.83 3.47 -10.18
C ILE A 286 1.63 4.17 -9.56
N ILE A 287 1.75 4.69 -8.34
CA ILE A 287 0.59 5.13 -7.56
C ILE A 287 0.03 6.49 -8.01
N SER A 288 0.74 7.22 -8.87
CA SER A 288 0.19 8.39 -9.58
C SER A 288 -0.77 8.03 -10.72
N THR A 289 -0.87 6.75 -11.10
CA THR A 289 -1.74 6.28 -12.19
C THR A 289 -2.67 5.13 -11.77
N ILE A 290 -2.30 4.36 -10.75
CA ILE A 290 -3.07 3.24 -10.20
C ILE A 290 -3.41 3.57 -8.74
N PRO A 291 -4.70 3.57 -8.35
CA PRO A 291 -5.06 3.86 -6.98
C PRO A 291 -4.56 2.79 -6.01
N MET A 292 -4.06 3.24 -4.86
CA MET A 292 -3.56 2.40 -3.78
C MET A 292 -4.36 2.66 -2.50
N MET A 293 -4.92 1.60 -1.93
CA MET A 293 -5.64 1.62 -0.67
C MET A 293 -4.74 1.06 0.41
N VAL A 294 -4.56 1.78 1.51
CA VAL A 294 -3.60 1.45 2.57
C VAL A 294 -4.31 1.17 3.88
N ILE A 295 -3.83 0.21 4.64
CA ILE A 295 -4.15 0.08 6.06
C ILE A 295 -2.86 0.10 6.86
N GLU A 296 -2.96 0.50 8.12
CA GLU A 296 -1.82 0.59 9.03
C GLU A 296 -1.29 -0.80 9.43
N GLY A 297 0.03 -0.90 9.64
CA GLY A 297 0.68 -2.01 10.32
C GLY A 297 1.45 -1.54 11.56
N ASN A 298 2.09 -2.46 12.30
CA ASN A 298 2.83 -2.08 13.50
C ASN A 298 4.02 -1.16 13.20
N HIS A 299 4.57 -1.19 11.98
CA HIS A 299 5.66 -0.30 11.62
C HIS A 299 5.23 1.16 11.48
N GLU A 300 3.93 1.44 11.34
CA GLU A 300 3.37 2.79 11.26
C GLU A 300 3.04 3.41 12.64
N ILE A 301 3.11 2.65 13.74
CA ILE A 301 2.83 3.16 15.10
C ILE A 301 3.71 4.37 15.43
N GLU A 302 5.02 4.28 15.12
CA GLU A 302 5.99 5.39 15.18
C GLU A 302 5.82 6.36 16.37
N PRO A 303 5.93 5.87 17.63
CA PRO A 303 5.64 6.66 18.81
C PRO A 303 6.58 7.87 18.93
N GLN A 304 6.04 9.00 19.36
CA GLN A 304 6.79 10.24 19.54
C GLN A 304 6.31 11.04 20.76
N ILE A 305 6.78 12.29 20.90
CA ILE A 305 6.41 13.18 22.00
C ILE A 305 4.88 13.22 22.24
N GLY A 306 4.50 13.21 23.52
CA GLY A 306 3.10 13.28 23.93
C GLY A 306 2.29 12.00 23.68
N GLY A 307 2.95 10.87 23.43
CA GLY A 307 2.28 9.58 23.19
C GLY A 307 1.56 9.51 21.84
N GLN A 308 1.86 10.43 20.92
CA GLN A 308 1.30 10.41 19.57
C GLN A 308 1.86 9.24 18.77
N THR A 309 1.00 8.63 17.95
CA THR A 309 1.31 7.50 17.07
C THR A 309 0.70 7.74 15.68
N PHE A 310 1.15 6.99 14.67
CA PHE A 310 0.62 7.01 13.29
C PHE A 310 0.66 8.35 12.54
N LYS A 311 1.40 9.35 13.04
CA LYS A 311 1.39 10.71 12.49
C LYS A 311 1.80 10.77 11.01
N SER A 312 2.81 9.99 10.63
CA SER A 312 3.27 9.88 9.24
C SER A 312 2.21 9.22 8.34
N TYR A 313 1.67 8.07 8.74
CA TYR A 313 0.61 7.37 8.02
C TYR A 313 -0.64 8.24 7.82
N LEU A 314 -1.16 8.82 8.91
CA LEU A 314 -2.39 9.62 8.90
C LEU A 314 -2.27 10.89 8.03
N ALA A 315 -1.08 11.47 7.96
CA ALA A 315 -0.85 12.69 7.19
C ALA A 315 -0.58 12.42 5.70
N ARG A 316 -0.02 11.26 5.34
CA ARG A 316 0.46 10.98 3.97
C ARG A 316 -0.60 10.37 3.05
N PHE A 317 -1.58 9.66 3.60
CA PHE A 317 -2.53 8.90 2.81
C PHE A 317 -3.96 9.38 3.01
N ALA A 318 -4.62 9.73 1.90
CA ALA A 318 -6.05 9.92 1.85
C ALA A 318 -6.76 8.57 1.68
N VAL A 319 -7.80 8.35 2.46
CA VAL A 319 -8.67 7.16 2.42
C VAL A 319 -10.12 7.60 2.63
N PRO A 320 -11.12 6.82 2.20
CA PRO A 320 -12.53 7.22 2.23
C PRO A 320 -13.18 7.18 3.63
N SER A 321 -12.49 7.65 4.67
CA SER A 321 -12.94 7.57 6.06
C SER A 321 -14.21 8.38 6.33
N MET A 322 -14.37 9.54 5.69
CA MET A 322 -15.57 10.37 5.80
C MET A 322 -16.71 9.80 4.96
N GLU A 323 -16.39 9.24 3.80
CA GLU A 323 -17.33 8.67 2.84
C GLU A 323 -18.04 7.43 3.36
N CYS A 324 -17.30 6.55 4.05
CA CYS A 324 -17.85 5.36 4.70
C CYS A 324 -18.33 5.61 6.13
N GLY A 325 -18.28 6.85 6.62
CA GLY A 325 -18.74 7.22 7.95
C GLY A 325 -17.90 6.68 9.11
N SER A 326 -16.70 6.14 8.86
CA SER A 326 -15.80 5.67 9.93
C SER A 326 -15.18 6.82 10.73
N ASN A 327 -15.02 7.98 10.08
CA ASN A 327 -14.31 9.15 10.59
C ASN A 327 -12.88 8.83 11.09
N SER A 328 -12.28 7.77 10.56
CA SER A 328 -10.95 7.28 10.93
C SER A 328 -10.20 6.78 9.70
N ASN A 329 -8.98 7.25 9.47
CA ASN A 329 -8.13 6.71 8.40
C ASN A 329 -7.49 5.36 8.79
N LEU A 330 -7.75 4.88 10.00
CA LEU A 330 -7.21 3.63 10.56
C LEU A 330 -8.17 2.45 10.38
N TYR A 331 -9.41 2.69 9.93
CA TYR A 331 -10.36 1.66 9.50
C TYR A 331 -11.45 2.31 8.65
N TYR A 332 -11.78 1.73 7.52
CA TYR A 332 -12.71 2.31 6.54
C TYR A 332 -13.16 1.26 5.53
N SER A 333 -14.18 1.58 4.72
CA SER A 333 -14.65 0.71 3.63
C SER A 333 -14.76 1.48 2.32
N PHE A 334 -14.83 0.75 1.21
CA PHE A 334 -15.06 1.33 -0.12
C PHE A 334 -15.55 0.28 -1.12
N ASP A 335 -16.26 0.75 -2.14
CA ASP A 335 -16.75 -0.09 -3.23
C ASP A 335 -15.92 0.09 -4.50
N THR A 336 -15.68 -1.00 -5.21
CA THR A 336 -15.09 -0.99 -6.54
C THR A 336 -15.68 -2.12 -7.39
N GLY A 337 -16.54 -1.76 -8.34
CA GLY A 337 -17.37 -2.74 -9.04
C GLY A 337 -18.31 -3.49 -8.11
N GLY A 338 -18.45 -4.80 -8.31
CA GLY A 338 -19.25 -5.70 -7.45
C GLY A 338 -18.56 -6.14 -6.15
N ILE A 339 -17.58 -5.37 -5.63
CA ILE A 339 -16.81 -5.73 -4.44
C ILE A 339 -16.91 -4.61 -3.40
N HIS A 340 -17.33 -4.98 -2.20
CA HIS A 340 -17.23 -4.15 -1.00
C HIS A 340 -15.97 -4.54 -0.21
N PHE A 341 -15.07 -3.59 0.00
CA PHE A 341 -13.84 -3.77 0.78
C PHE A 341 -13.98 -3.18 2.16
N ILE A 342 -13.52 -3.92 3.18
CA ILE A 342 -13.42 -3.46 4.57
C ILE A 342 -11.95 -3.49 4.98
N MET A 343 -11.41 -2.33 5.37
CA MET A 343 -10.06 -2.18 5.91
C MET A 343 -10.15 -2.01 7.44
N LEU A 344 -9.59 -2.95 8.21
CA LEU A 344 -9.64 -2.92 9.68
C LEU A 344 -8.26 -2.59 10.28
N GLY A 345 -8.27 -1.72 11.28
CA GLY A 345 -7.09 -1.34 12.05
C GLY A 345 -6.88 -2.32 13.20
N ALA A 346 -5.73 -3.00 13.19
CA ALA A 346 -5.40 -3.99 14.21
C ALA A 346 -4.68 -3.37 15.43
N TYR A 347 -4.15 -2.16 15.28
CA TYR A 347 -3.38 -1.46 16.31
C TYR A 347 -4.13 -0.25 16.90
N VAL A 348 -5.45 -0.24 16.73
CA VAL A 348 -6.41 0.66 17.38
C VAL A 348 -7.46 -0.17 18.11
N ASP A 349 -8.30 0.47 18.93
CA ASP A 349 -9.33 -0.25 19.67
C ASP A 349 -10.31 -0.99 18.73
N TYR A 350 -10.34 -2.32 18.86
CA TYR A 350 -11.19 -3.24 18.11
C TYR A 350 -12.20 -3.97 19.00
N ASN A 351 -12.29 -3.61 20.29
CA ASN A 351 -13.19 -4.27 21.23
C ASN A 351 -14.66 -4.06 20.82
N ARG A 352 -15.54 -5.00 21.18
CA ARG A 352 -17.00 -4.94 20.93
C ARG A 352 -17.70 -3.65 21.38
N THR A 353 -17.10 -2.91 22.32
CA THR A 353 -17.61 -1.62 22.82
C THR A 353 -16.95 -0.40 22.16
N GLY A 354 -15.95 -0.62 21.31
CA GLY A 354 -15.13 0.42 20.69
C GLY A 354 -15.75 1.02 19.42
N ALA A 355 -15.19 2.13 18.97
CA ALA A 355 -15.68 2.87 17.80
C ALA A 355 -15.56 2.07 16.50
N GLN A 356 -14.42 1.39 16.30
CA GLN A 356 -14.19 0.57 15.11
C GLN A 356 -15.21 -0.57 15.00
N TYR A 357 -15.45 -1.32 16.07
CA TYR A 357 -16.42 -2.41 16.07
C TYR A 357 -17.85 -1.90 15.82
N SER A 358 -18.21 -0.78 16.45
CA SER A 358 -19.53 -0.16 16.25
C SER A 358 -19.75 0.27 14.80
N TRP A 359 -18.74 0.89 14.19
CA TRP A 359 -18.74 1.24 12.77
C TRP A 359 -18.83 0.00 11.88
N LEU A 360 -17.99 -1.01 12.10
CA LEU A 360 -17.97 -2.25 11.31
C LEU A 360 -19.33 -2.94 11.29
N LYS A 361 -20.00 -3.00 12.46
CA LYS A 361 -21.35 -3.57 12.56
C LYS A 361 -22.37 -2.80 11.72
N GLU A 362 -22.21 -1.50 11.57
CA GLU A 362 -23.11 -0.66 10.80
C GLU A 362 -22.81 -0.75 9.29
N ASP A 363 -21.54 -0.70 8.93
CA ASP A 363 -21.04 -0.89 7.56
C ASP A 363 -21.52 -2.23 6.97
N LEU A 364 -21.33 -3.34 7.71
CA LEU A 364 -21.76 -4.68 7.30
C LEU A 364 -23.27 -4.83 7.09
N LYS A 365 -24.10 -4.08 7.82
CA LYS A 365 -25.56 -4.10 7.62
C LYS A 365 -25.98 -3.38 6.35
N GLN A 366 -25.19 -2.40 5.90
CA GLN A 366 -25.47 -1.61 4.71
C GLN A 366 -25.02 -2.33 3.43
N VAL A 367 -24.18 -3.37 3.54
CA VAL A 367 -23.76 -4.20 2.41
C VAL A 367 -24.96 -4.91 1.79
N ASN A 368 -25.31 -4.50 0.56
CA ASN A 368 -26.27 -5.22 -0.27
C ASN A 368 -25.52 -6.18 -1.20
N ARG A 369 -25.59 -7.49 -0.91
CA ARG A 369 -24.93 -8.54 -1.71
C ARG A 369 -25.50 -8.69 -3.13
N GLU A 370 -26.68 -8.12 -3.43
CA GLU A 370 -27.16 -8.02 -4.81
C GLU A 370 -26.41 -6.95 -5.60
N ASN A 371 -25.83 -5.96 -4.94
CA ASN A 371 -25.06 -4.88 -5.56
C ASN A 371 -23.54 -5.17 -5.53
N THR A 372 -23.05 -5.62 -4.37
CA THR A 372 -21.65 -6.00 -4.11
C THR A 372 -21.60 -7.45 -3.64
N PRO A 373 -21.70 -8.42 -4.56
CA PRO A 373 -21.73 -9.84 -4.20
C PRO A 373 -20.47 -10.30 -3.47
N TRP A 374 -19.33 -9.65 -3.71
CA TRP A 374 -18.09 -9.91 -3.00
C TRP A 374 -17.92 -8.99 -1.81
N LEU A 375 -17.63 -9.58 -0.66
CA LEU A 375 -17.28 -8.90 0.57
C LEU A 375 -15.86 -9.33 0.98
N VAL A 376 -14.91 -8.40 0.85
CA VAL A 376 -13.48 -8.66 1.08
C VAL A 376 -12.99 -7.81 2.23
N ALA A 377 -12.29 -8.41 3.19
CA ALA A 377 -11.69 -7.69 4.30
C ALA A 377 -10.16 -7.70 4.22
N ALA A 378 -9.52 -6.68 4.78
CA ALA A 378 -8.08 -6.64 4.93
C ALA A 378 -7.66 -5.93 6.22
N TRP A 379 -6.62 -6.46 6.85
CA TRP A 379 -5.97 -5.89 8.03
C TRP A 379 -4.56 -6.46 8.13
N HIS A 380 -3.68 -5.81 8.89
CA HIS A 380 -2.27 -6.14 8.84
C HIS A 380 -1.90 -7.53 9.44
N PRO A 381 -2.12 -7.83 10.73
CA PRO A 381 -1.72 -9.10 11.33
C PRO A 381 -2.71 -10.24 11.07
N PRO A 382 -2.27 -11.41 10.56
CA PRO A 382 -3.17 -12.51 10.25
C PRO A 382 -3.66 -13.21 11.52
N TRP A 383 -4.96 -13.49 11.59
CA TRP A 383 -5.54 -14.29 12.69
C TRP A 383 -5.14 -15.76 12.59
N TYR A 384 -5.24 -16.32 11.40
CA TYR A 384 -4.78 -17.67 11.14
C TYR A 384 -3.33 -17.60 10.66
N ASN A 385 -2.36 -18.04 11.45
CA ASN A 385 -0.96 -18.14 11.03
C ASN A 385 -0.36 -19.46 11.53
N SER A 386 0.45 -20.13 10.71
CA SER A 386 1.11 -21.40 11.07
C SER A 386 2.64 -21.30 11.07
N TYR A 387 3.19 -20.11 10.86
CA TYR A 387 4.60 -19.83 11.10
C TYR A 387 4.83 -19.58 12.59
N SER A 388 6.04 -19.85 13.07
CA SER A 388 6.44 -19.57 14.45
C SER A 388 6.49 -18.06 14.73
N SER A 389 6.89 -17.25 13.75
CA SER A 389 6.86 -15.79 13.86
C SER A 389 5.41 -15.33 13.91
N HIS A 390 5.06 -14.53 14.92
CA HIS A 390 3.72 -13.95 15.07
C HIS A 390 2.61 -15.01 15.14
N TYR A 391 2.90 -16.18 15.74
CA TYR A 391 1.91 -17.25 15.92
C TYR A 391 0.87 -16.82 16.96
N GLN A 392 -0.42 -16.80 16.57
CA GLN A 392 -1.55 -16.43 17.42
C GLN A 392 -1.42 -15.05 18.11
N GLU A 393 -0.63 -14.13 17.53
CA GLU A 393 -0.36 -12.84 18.17
C GLU A 393 -1.61 -11.94 18.29
N PHE A 394 -2.51 -12.00 17.30
CA PHE A 394 -3.73 -11.19 17.25
C PHE A 394 -5.01 -12.01 17.49
N GLU A 395 -4.91 -13.01 18.36
CA GLU A 395 -6.02 -13.87 18.76
C GLU A 395 -7.16 -13.10 19.44
N CYS A 396 -6.85 -12.02 20.17
CA CYS A 396 -7.87 -11.17 20.80
C CYS A 396 -8.78 -10.50 19.76
N MET A 397 -8.18 -9.92 18.71
CA MET A 397 -8.96 -9.30 17.61
C MET A 397 -9.84 -10.34 16.90
N ARG A 398 -9.32 -11.56 16.69
CA ARG A 398 -10.11 -12.68 16.15
C ARG A 398 -11.34 -12.97 17.01
N GLN A 399 -11.16 -13.10 18.33
CA GLN A 399 -12.26 -13.40 19.26
C GLN A 399 -13.32 -12.30 19.29
N GLU A 400 -12.92 -11.04 19.15
CA GLU A 400 -13.85 -9.91 19.11
C GLU A 400 -14.67 -9.90 17.81
N MET A 401 -14.02 -10.01 16.65
CA MET A 401 -14.60 -9.64 15.35
C MET A 401 -14.95 -10.81 14.42
N GLU A 402 -14.36 -11.99 14.57
CA GLU A 402 -14.55 -13.10 13.60
C GLU A 402 -16.00 -13.53 13.49
N GLU A 403 -16.69 -13.66 14.62
CA GLU A 403 -18.10 -14.04 14.65
C GLU A 403 -18.94 -13.05 13.83
N LEU A 404 -18.69 -11.74 13.97
CA LEU A 404 -19.42 -10.71 13.23
C LEU A 404 -19.18 -10.80 11.72
N LEU A 405 -17.92 -10.96 11.30
CA LEU A 405 -17.53 -11.09 9.89
C LEU A 405 -18.09 -12.38 9.28
N TYR A 406 -18.04 -13.49 10.02
CA TYR A 406 -18.58 -14.77 9.58
C TYR A 406 -20.09 -14.72 9.35
N HIS A 407 -20.85 -14.12 10.28
CA HIS A 407 -22.31 -13.98 10.14
C HIS A 407 -22.74 -13.16 8.92
N HIS A 408 -21.90 -12.23 8.45
CA HIS A 408 -22.17 -11.45 7.23
C HIS A 408 -21.56 -12.07 5.96
N GLY A 409 -20.93 -13.23 6.08
CA GLY A 409 -20.38 -14.00 4.96
C GLY A 409 -19.26 -13.28 4.22
N VAL A 410 -18.26 -12.77 4.94
CA VAL A 410 -17.02 -12.26 4.34
C VAL A 410 -16.36 -13.36 3.52
N ASP A 411 -16.09 -13.11 2.24
CA ASP A 411 -15.63 -14.14 1.30
C ASP A 411 -14.11 -14.37 1.40
N ILE A 412 -13.33 -13.29 1.55
CA ILE A 412 -11.86 -13.34 1.56
C ILE A 412 -11.30 -12.32 2.55
N VAL A 413 -10.30 -12.74 3.32
CA VAL A 413 -9.48 -11.85 4.15
C VAL A 413 -8.06 -11.78 3.62
N PHE A 414 -7.47 -10.59 3.53
CA PHE A 414 -6.05 -10.39 3.22
C PHE A 414 -5.27 -9.78 4.39
N SER A 415 -4.05 -10.30 4.62
CA SER A 415 -3.16 -9.83 5.69
C SER A 415 -1.68 -9.86 5.28
N GLY A 416 -0.87 -9.07 5.98
CA GLY A 416 0.59 -8.98 5.89
C GLY A 416 1.27 -9.52 7.14
N HIS A 417 2.22 -8.75 7.71
CA HIS A 417 2.92 -8.93 9.00
C HIS A 417 3.92 -10.10 9.03
N VAL A 418 3.49 -11.27 8.56
CA VAL A 418 4.30 -12.48 8.58
C VAL A 418 5.20 -12.52 7.35
N ASN A 419 6.46 -12.16 7.56
CA ASN A 419 7.50 -12.21 6.53
C ASN A 419 8.01 -13.65 6.32
N THR A 420 7.43 -14.40 5.36
CA THR A 420 7.79 -15.80 5.15
C THR A 420 8.83 -15.98 4.04
N GLY A 421 10.06 -16.26 4.46
CA GLY A 421 11.23 -16.48 3.62
C GLY A 421 12.43 -16.42 4.54
N THR A 422 12.99 -17.57 4.94
CA THR A 422 14.07 -17.56 5.94
C THR A 422 15.29 -16.84 5.38
N GLY A 423 15.50 -15.63 5.88
CA GLY A 423 16.57 -14.73 5.49
C GLY A 423 16.07 -13.62 4.57
N TYR A 424 15.63 -12.52 5.18
CA TYR A 424 15.32 -11.20 4.63
C TYR A 424 14.93 -11.04 3.13
N MET A 425 14.33 -12.05 2.53
CA MET A 425 13.43 -11.85 1.43
C MET A 425 12.11 -11.43 2.06
N ARG A 426 11.80 -10.13 2.01
CA ARG A 426 10.46 -9.63 2.29
C ARG A 426 9.55 -10.10 1.16
N LYS A 427 9.08 -11.33 1.29
CA LYS A 427 7.93 -11.82 0.55
C LYS A 427 6.75 -11.66 1.49
N ALA A 428 5.89 -10.70 1.19
CA ALA A 428 4.56 -10.65 1.77
C ALA A 428 3.87 -11.95 1.39
N TYR A 429 3.65 -12.83 2.35
CA TYR A 429 2.76 -13.96 2.12
C TYR A 429 1.37 -13.47 2.46
N LEU A 430 0.67 -13.06 1.40
CA LEU A 430 -0.76 -12.91 1.48
C LEU A 430 -1.38 -14.23 1.91
N LYS A 431 -1.96 -14.24 3.10
CA LYS A 431 -2.82 -15.34 3.51
C LYS A 431 -4.27 -14.96 3.22
N SER A 432 -4.84 -15.61 2.22
CA SER A 432 -6.29 -15.60 2.01
C SER A 432 -6.94 -16.64 2.90
N THR A 433 -7.79 -16.22 3.83
CA THR A 433 -8.75 -17.12 4.47
C THR A 433 -10.09 -16.94 3.77
N ILE A 434 -10.67 -18.03 3.30
CA ILE A 434 -12.03 -18.07 2.76
C ILE A 434 -12.88 -18.71 3.84
N PHE A 435 -13.95 -18.02 4.26
CA PHE A 435 -14.88 -18.52 5.27
C PHE A 435 -15.91 -19.49 4.69
#